data_AF-A0A1I3QPH3-F1
#
_entry.id   AF-A0A1I3QPH3-F1
#
_cell.length_a   1.000
_cell.length_b   1.000
_cell.length_c   1.000
_cell.angle_alpha   90.00
_cell.angle_beta   90.00
_cell.angle_gamma   90.00
#
_symmetry.space_group_name_H-M   'P 1'
#
loop_
_entity.id
_entity.type
_entity.pdbx_description
1 polymer ?
#
loop_
_entity_poly.entity_id
_entity_poly.type
_entity_poly.pdbx_seq_one_letter_code
_entity_poly.pdbx_strand_id
1 'polypeptide(L)'
;MGTQQQYSRLESFIDSNETTIDGYQTQSEAGVLTNRQLISLKTTGRDNSKTTVNSVYLDQVSRAKIEHQKTPDVDQERLAYGIVSLFLAIISFALIGQFDSNIVEVTLVMVGVCVGLVGIALFIEAYDTPDDSVYIELQTPDGEPVWKRRLGGNQLEFAEKLSRTVSNAHDPSNQIAQKIGT
;
A
#
# COMPACT_ATOMS: atom_id res chain seq x y z
N MET A 1 5.32 15.14 -7.97
CA MET A 1 6.25 14.76 -9.06
C MET A 1 7.69 14.83 -8.53
N GLY A 2 8.24 13.69 -8.10
CA GLY A 2 9.62 13.56 -7.64
C GLY A 2 10.18 12.23 -8.12
N THR A 3 10.17 12.01 -9.43
CA THR A 3 10.09 10.66 -10.03
C THR A 3 11.39 10.13 -10.65
N GLN A 4 12.50 10.90 -10.61
CA GLN A 4 13.79 10.45 -11.19
C GLN A 4 14.99 10.93 -10.37
N GLN A 5 14.91 12.16 -9.84
CA GLN A 5 15.98 12.74 -9.02
C GLN A 5 16.29 11.95 -7.73
N GLN A 6 15.30 11.27 -7.12
CA GLN A 6 15.55 10.49 -5.91
C GLN A 6 16.34 9.21 -6.20
N TYR A 7 16.03 8.52 -7.30
CA TYR A 7 16.78 7.34 -7.75
C TYR A 7 18.21 7.70 -8.19
N SER A 8 18.39 8.77 -8.98
CA SER A 8 19.74 9.22 -9.36
C SER A 8 20.57 9.68 -8.16
N ARG A 9 19.94 10.14 -7.08
CA ARG A 9 20.65 10.42 -5.81
C ARG A 9 21.05 9.13 -5.10
N LEU A 10 20.19 8.11 -5.11
CA LEU A 10 20.51 6.80 -4.52
C LEU A 10 21.68 6.12 -5.24
N GLU A 11 21.81 6.27 -6.55
CA GLU A 11 22.95 5.72 -7.32
C GLU A 11 24.31 6.21 -6.80
N SER A 12 24.40 7.44 -6.28
CA SER A 12 25.65 7.96 -5.70
C SER A 12 26.08 7.27 -4.39
N PHE A 13 25.20 6.49 -3.78
CA PHE A 13 25.46 5.72 -2.56
C PHE A 13 25.67 4.22 -2.83
N ILE A 14 25.60 3.79 -4.09
CA ILE A 14 25.84 2.41 -4.49
C ILE A 14 27.31 2.27 -4.85
N ASP A 15 28.00 1.32 -4.23
CA ASP A 15 29.40 1.03 -4.56
C ASP A 15 29.51 0.52 -6.01
N SER A 16 30.63 0.81 -6.69
CA SER A 16 30.83 0.43 -8.09
C SER A 16 30.83 -1.08 -8.35
N ASN A 17 30.91 -1.90 -7.30
CA ASN A 17 30.85 -3.36 -7.33
C ASN A 17 29.50 -3.93 -6.83
N GLU A 18 28.54 -3.08 -6.49
CA GLU A 18 27.18 -3.49 -6.13
C GLU A 18 26.25 -3.43 -7.34
N THR A 19 25.36 -4.42 -7.43
CA THR A 19 24.36 -4.51 -8.51
C THR A 19 22.98 -4.26 -7.93
N THR A 20 22.26 -3.31 -8.53
CA THR A 20 20.85 -3.06 -8.22
C THR A 20 19.97 -4.23 -8.67
N ILE A 21 19.16 -4.75 -7.75
CA ILE A 21 18.20 -5.84 -8.00
C ILE A 21 16.80 -5.27 -8.25
N ASP A 22 16.34 -4.38 -7.36
CA ASP A 22 15.02 -3.76 -7.46
C ASP A 22 14.95 -2.47 -6.62
N GLY A 23 13.84 -1.74 -6.70
CA GLY A 23 13.61 -0.55 -5.90
C GLY A 23 12.13 -0.32 -5.60
N TYR A 24 11.87 0.49 -4.58
CA TYR A 24 10.54 0.95 -4.23
C TYR A 24 10.51 2.47 -4.11
N GLN A 25 9.34 3.04 -4.33
CA GLN A 25 9.13 4.47 -4.13
C GLN A 25 7.77 4.74 -3.47
N THR A 26 7.79 5.68 -2.55
CA THR A 26 6.62 6.25 -1.87
C THR A 26 6.64 7.77 -2.03
N GLN A 27 5.64 8.46 -1.47
CA GLN A 27 5.57 9.92 -1.53
C GLN A 27 6.77 10.63 -0.88
N SER A 28 7.38 10.03 0.15
CA SER A 28 8.44 10.65 0.96
C SER A 28 9.73 9.83 1.04
N GLU A 29 9.77 8.63 0.48
CA GLU A 29 10.89 7.71 0.60
C GLU A 29 11.07 6.91 -0.68
N ALA A 30 12.32 6.78 -1.13
CA ALA A 30 12.71 5.87 -2.18
C ALA A 30 13.75 4.90 -1.61
N GLY A 31 13.76 3.65 -2.07
CA GLY A 31 14.78 2.71 -1.69
C GLY A 31 15.21 1.81 -2.83
N VAL A 32 16.44 1.36 -2.76
CA VAL A 32 17.09 0.47 -3.73
C VAL A 32 17.63 -0.74 -2.98
N LEU A 33 17.26 -1.91 -3.46
CA LEU A 33 17.82 -3.19 -3.04
C LEU A 33 18.98 -3.52 -3.97
N THR A 34 20.17 -3.68 -3.39
CA THR A 34 21.33 -4.23 -4.09
C THR A 34 21.56 -5.68 -3.70
N ASN A 35 22.54 -6.33 -4.33
CA ASN A 35 23.01 -7.66 -3.93
C ASN A 35 23.64 -7.72 -2.53
N ARG A 36 23.86 -6.58 -1.86
CA ARG A 36 24.55 -6.51 -0.56
C ARG A 36 23.80 -5.74 0.52
N GLN A 37 23.04 -4.71 0.16
CA GLN A 37 22.37 -3.84 1.13
C GLN A 37 21.04 -3.30 0.60
N LEU A 38 20.19 -2.89 1.52
CA LEU A 38 19.00 -2.08 1.26
C LEU A 38 19.31 -0.63 1.61
N ILE A 39 19.33 0.25 0.61
CA ILE A 39 19.54 1.68 0.78
C ILE A 39 18.19 2.38 0.70
N SER A 40 17.88 3.25 1.66
CA SER A 40 16.65 4.03 1.71
C SER A 40 16.95 5.51 1.89
N LEU A 41 16.36 6.34 1.04
CA LEU A 41 16.43 7.78 1.09
C LEU A 41 15.06 8.32 1.48
N LYS A 42 14.97 8.88 2.68
CA LYS A 42 13.76 9.51 3.20
C LYS A 42 13.91 11.02 3.17
N THR A 43 12.91 11.69 2.61
CA THR A 43 12.83 13.15 2.58
C THR A 43 11.74 13.60 3.55
N THR A 44 12.09 14.52 4.45
CA THR A 44 11.22 15.02 5.52
C THR A 44 11.32 16.55 5.63
N GLY A 45 10.32 17.19 6.24
CA GLY A 45 10.23 18.64 6.40
C GLY A 45 9.19 19.28 5.47
N ARG A 46 8.65 20.44 5.87
CA ARG A 46 7.55 21.15 5.18
C ARG A 46 7.87 21.43 3.70
N ASP A 47 9.15 21.60 3.37
CA ASP A 47 9.66 21.85 2.01
C ASP A 47 10.64 20.78 1.54
N ASN A 48 10.56 19.54 2.04
CA ASN A 48 11.52 18.48 1.72
C ASN A 48 12.98 18.84 2.09
N SER A 49 13.17 19.67 3.12
CA SER A 49 14.47 20.26 3.47
C SER A 49 15.45 19.30 4.15
N LYS A 50 15.00 18.14 4.63
CA LYS A 50 15.84 17.16 5.30
C LYS A 50 15.80 15.82 4.57
N THR A 51 16.95 15.43 4.03
CA THR A 51 17.16 14.10 3.44
C THR A 51 17.96 13.24 4.42
N THR A 52 17.44 12.06 4.75
CA THR A 52 18.12 11.03 5.53
C THR A 52 18.34 9.82 4.63
N VAL A 53 19.57 9.33 4.57
CA VAL A 53 19.92 8.09 3.87
C VAL A 53 20.25 7.04 4.93
N ASN A 54 19.56 5.90 4.90
CA ASN A 54 19.84 4.75 5.76
C ASN A 54 20.23 3.58 4.88
N SER A 55 21.29 2.87 5.26
CA SER A 55 21.65 1.59 4.65
C SER A 55 21.53 0.46 5.65
N VAL A 56 21.01 -0.68 5.21
CA VAL A 56 20.92 -1.92 5.98
C VAL A 56 21.62 -3.01 5.19
N TYR A 57 22.75 -3.49 5.70
CA TYR A 57 23.47 -4.59 5.08
C TYR A 57 22.71 -5.92 5.27
N LEU A 58 22.61 -6.69 4.20
CA LEU A 58 21.82 -7.93 4.19
C LEU A 58 22.48 -9.02 5.04
N ASP A 59 23.80 -8.97 5.27
CA ASP A 59 24.54 -9.90 6.14
C ASP A 59 24.18 -9.78 7.63
N GLN A 60 23.60 -8.66 8.04
CA GLN A 60 23.10 -8.42 9.40
C GLN A 60 21.64 -8.84 9.57
N VAL A 61 20.96 -9.24 8.49
CA VAL A 61 19.51 -9.50 8.45
C VAL A 61 19.26 -11.00 8.36
N SER A 62 18.83 -11.65 9.43
CA SER A 62 18.54 -13.09 9.40
C SER A 62 17.21 -13.43 8.72
N ARG A 63 16.22 -12.54 8.79
CA ARG A 63 14.86 -12.83 8.33
C ARG A 63 14.18 -11.59 7.74
N ALA A 64 13.42 -11.82 6.67
CA ALA A 64 12.43 -10.88 6.16
C ALA A 64 11.02 -11.44 6.42
N LYS A 65 10.20 -10.69 7.16
CA LYS A 65 8.79 -10.97 7.36
C LYS A 65 7.98 -10.11 6.40
N ILE A 66 7.08 -10.72 5.63
CA ILE A 66 6.21 -10.05 4.68
C ILE A 66 4.77 -10.42 5.00
N GLU A 67 3.93 -9.41 5.16
CA GLU A 67 2.48 -9.58 5.35
C GLU A 67 1.77 -8.78 4.26
N HIS A 68 0.99 -9.48 3.44
CA HIS A 68 0.15 -8.85 2.42
C HIS A 68 -1.27 -8.72 2.95
N GLN A 69 -1.73 -7.49 3.12
CA GLN A 69 -3.09 -7.18 3.46
C GLN A 69 -3.84 -6.81 2.18
N LYS A 70 -4.67 -7.74 1.70
CA LYS A 70 -5.63 -7.49 0.62
C LYS A 70 -6.86 -6.81 1.17
N THR A 71 -7.22 -5.68 0.60
CA THR A 71 -8.52 -5.03 0.81
C THR A 71 -9.43 -5.45 -0.34
N PRO A 72 -10.71 -5.77 -0.10
CA PRO A 72 -11.65 -5.97 -1.20
C PRO A 72 -11.79 -4.69 -2.03
N ASP A 73 -11.95 -4.85 -3.35
CA ASP A 73 -12.18 -3.74 -4.28
C ASP A 73 -13.47 -2.97 -3.97
N VAL A 74 -14.41 -3.62 -3.27
CA VAL A 74 -15.71 -3.05 -2.90
C VAL A 74 -16.12 -3.52 -1.51
N ASP A 75 -16.56 -2.59 -0.67
CA ASP A 75 -17.25 -2.90 0.58
C ASP A 75 -18.66 -3.41 0.28
N GLN A 76 -18.82 -4.73 0.32
CA GLN A 76 -20.07 -5.41 -0.01
C GLN A 76 -21.22 -5.05 0.94
N GLU A 77 -20.92 -4.73 2.20
CA GLU A 77 -21.93 -4.36 3.19
C GLU A 77 -22.51 -2.98 2.87
N ARG A 78 -21.63 -2.00 2.63
CA ARG A 78 -22.04 -0.65 2.21
C ARG A 78 -22.77 -0.67 0.87
N LEU A 79 -22.29 -1.46 -0.09
CA LEU A 79 -22.96 -1.64 -1.39
C LEU A 79 -24.38 -2.18 -1.21
N ALA A 80 -24.56 -3.22 -0.38
CA ALA A 80 -25.87 -3.81 -0.12
C ALA A 80 -26.83 -2.80 0.53
N TYR A 81 -26.38 -2.05 1.54
CA TYR A 81 -27.19 -1.00 2.16
C TYR A 81 -27.52 0.14 1.19
N GLY A 82 -26.58 0.51 0.31
CA GLY A 82 -26.79 1.47 -0.77
C GLY A 82 -27.91 1.04 -1.71
N ILE A 83 -27.88 -0.23 -2.17
CA ILE A 83 -28.91 -0.81 -3.04
C ILE A 83 -30.28 -0.81 -2.36
N VAL A 84 -30.36 -1.28 -1.12
CA VAL A 84 -31.63 -1.32 -0.37
C VAL A 84 -32.20 0.09 -0.19
N SER A 85 -31.35 1.06 0.13
CA SER A 85 -31.76 2.47 0.30
C SER A 85 -32.30 3.05 -1.00
N LEU A 86 -31.61 2.86 -2.13
CA LEU A 86 -32.11 3.30 -3.43
C LEU A 86 -33.44 2.65 -3.81
N PHE A 87 -33.60 1.36 -3.51
CA PHE A 87 -34.86 0.65 -3.76
C PHE A 87 -36.01 1.23 -2.93
N LEU A 88 -35.78 1.51 -1.64
CA LEU A 88 -36.76 2.18 -0.78
C LEU A 88 -37.11 3.59 -1.29
N ALA A 89 -36.12 4.34 -1.77
CA ALA A 89 -36.35 5.64 -2.37
C ALA A 89 -37.27 5.54 -3.61
N ILE A 90 -37.01 4.58 -4.49
CA ILE A 90 -37.84 4.33 -5.68
C ILE A 90 -39.27 3.95 -5.29
N ILE A 91 -39.45 3.06 -4.31
CA ILE A 91 -40.78 2.71 -3.80
C ILE A 91 -41.49 3.97 -3.28
N SER A 92 -40.79 4.82 -2.53
CA SER A 92 -41.35 6.06 -2.00
C SER A 92 -41.88 6.96 -3.12
N PHE A 93 -41.14 7.10 -4.22
CA PHE A 93 -41.59 7.85 -5.39
C PHE A 93 -42.73 7.16 -6.16
N ALA A 94 -42.72 5.83 -6.25
CA ALA A 94 -43.75 5.06 -6.95
C ALA A 94 -45.13 5.11 -6.25
N LEU A 95 -45.14 5.40 -4.95
CA LEU A 95 -46.35 5.55 -4.15
C LEU A 95 -46.94 6.97 -4.18
N ILE A 96 -46.26 7.95 -4.81
CA ILE A 96 -46.81 9.30 -5.01
C ILE A 96 -48.03 9.21 -5.94
N GLY A 97 -49.13 9.89 -5.58
CA GLY A 97 -50.40 9.83 -6.31
C GLY A 97 -51.29 8.63 -5.96
N GLN A 98 -50.85 7.73 -5.07
CA GLN A 98 -51.72 6.67 -4.53
C GLN A 98 -52.50 7.09 -3.27
N PHE A 99 -52.18 8.26 -2.70
CA PHE A 99 -52.78 8.75 -1.46
C PHE A 99 -53.45 10.10 -1.69
N ASP A 100 -54.69 10.25 -1.23
CA ASP A 100 -55.48 11.48 -1.40
C ASP A 100 -55.04 12.65 -0.49
N SER A 101 -54.03 12.45 0.36
CA SER A 101 -53.58 13.47 1.32
C SER A 101 -52.25 14.08 0.93
N ASN A 102 -52.24 15.41 0.73
CA ASN A 102 -51.04 16.20 0.43
C ASN A 102 -49.90 16.00 1.45
N ILE A 103 -50.23 15.75 2.73
CA ILE A 103 -49.23 15.54 3.79
C ILE A 103 -48.46 14.24 3.57
N VAL A 104 -49.13 13.16 3.16
CA VAL A 104 -48.48 11.86 2.89
C VAL A 104 -47.61 11.94 1.65
N GLU A 105 -48.05 12.62 0.59
CA GLU A 105 -47.24 12.80 -0.62
C GLU A 105 -45.95 13.59 -0.35
N VAL A 106 -46.03 14.71 0.36
CA VAL A 106 -44.86 15.50 0.76
C VAL A 106 -43.91 14.66 1.62
N THR A 107 -44.46 13.84 2.52
CA THR A 107 -43.66 12.94 3.36
C THR A 107 -42.94 11.89 2.51
N LEU A 108 -43.62 11.28 1.54
CA LEU A 108 -43.04 10.29 0.63
C LEU A 108 -41.93 10.90 -0.25
N VAL A 109 -42.10 12.14 -0.72
CA VAL A 109 -41.04 12.85 -1.43
C VAL A 109 -39.82 13.05 -0.53
N MET A 110 -40.02 13.52 0.70
CA MET A 110 -38.93 13.75 1.65
C MET A 110 -38.18 12.46 1.99
N VAL A 111 -38.91 11.37 2.29
CA VAL A 111 -38.33 10.06 2.56
C VAL A 111 -37.58 9.56 1.32
N GLY A 112 -38.17 9.66 0.13
CA GLY A 112 -37.54 9.24 -1.12
C GLY A 112 -36.23 9.97 -1.40
N VAL A 113 -36.21 11.29 -1.24
CA VAL A 113 -35.00 12.10 -1.42
C VAL A 113 -33.95 11.77 -0.36
N CYS A 114 -34.31 11.77 0.92
CA CYS A 114 -33.35 11.53 2.00
C CYS A 114 -32.72 10.13 1.91
N VAL A 115 -33.55 9.10 1.76
CA VAL A 115 -33.06 7.72 1.66
C VAL A 115 -32.30 7.50 0.34
N GLY A 116 -32.73 8.16 -0.76
CA GLY A 116 -32.01 8.13 -2.03
C GLY A 116 -30.60 8.71 -1.93
N LEU A 117 -30.45 9.87 -1.27
CA LEU A 117 -29.15 10.49 -1.02
C LEU A 117 -28.25 9.63 -0.13
N VAL A 118 -28.81 9.02 0.91
CA VAL A 118 -28.08 8.05 1.75
C VAL A 118 -27.61 6.86 0.91
N GLY A 119 -28.47 6.33 0.03
CA GLY A 119 -28.10 5.25 -0.88
C GLY A 119 -26.93 5.61 -1.78
N ILE A 120 -26.95 6.81 -2.37
CA ILE A 120 -25.85 7.32 -3.22
C ILE A 120 -24.56 7.48 -2.42
N ALA A 121 -24.63 8.04 -1.21
CA ALA A 121 -23.46 8.21 -0.35
C ALA A 121 -22.83 6.84 0.00
N LEU A 122 -23.65 5.86 0.38
CA LEU A 122 -23.20 4.50 0.64
C LEU A 122 -22.57 3.83 -0.58
N PHE A 123 -23.07 4.11 -1.79
CA PHE A 123 -22.45 3.65 -3.02
C PHE A 123 -21.05 4.25 -3.22
N ILE A 124 -20.88 5.55 -3.03
CA ILE A 124 -19.56 6.21 -3.12
C ILE A 124 -18.60 5.60 -2.10
N GLU A 125 -19.04 5.47 -0.85
CA GLU A 125 -18.27 4.89 0.24
C GLU A 125 -17.97 3.39 0.06
N ALA A 126 -18.76 2.67 -0.73
CA ALA A 126 -18.52 1.26 -1.02
C ALA A 126 -17.32 1.05 -1.97
N TYR A 127 -17.03 2.04 -2.83
CA TYR A 127 -15.87 2.03 -3.73
C TYR A 127 -14.65 2.76 -3.17
N ASP A 128 -14.82 3.51 -2.08
CA ASP A 128 -13.72 4.15 -1.36
C ASP A 128 -13.11 3.19 -0.33
N THR A 129 -12.65 2.02 -0.80
CA THR A 129 -11.95 1.06 0.04
C THR A 129 -10.47 1.42 0.17
N PRO A 130 -9.83 1.18 1.33
CA PRO A 130 -8.42 1.49 1.50
C PRO A 130 -7.55 0.64 0.58
N ASP A 131 -6.52 1.24 -0.01
CA ASP A 131 -5.58 0.54 -0.90
C ASP A 131 -4.97 -0.71 -0.24
N ASP A 132 -4.71 -1.73 -1.07
CA ASP A 132 -3.89 -2.88 -0.69
C ASP A 132 -2.55 -2.43 -0.09
N SER A 133 -2.05 -3.20 0.86
CA SER A 133 -0.76 -2.87 1.48
C SER A 133 0.09 -4.08 1.81
N VAL A 134 1.41 -3.88 1.73
CA VAL A 134 2.42 -4.88 2.06
C VAL A 134 3.24 -4.35 3.21
N TYR A 135 3.19 -5.05 4.34
CA TYR A 135 4.04 -4.79 5.48
C TYR A 135 5.30 -5.65 5.39
N ILE A 136 6.46 -5.00 5.51
CA ILE A 136 7.77 -5.63 5.41
C ILE A 136 8.57 -5.30 6.66
N GLU A 137 9.16 -6.32 7.28
CA GLU A 137 10.01 -6.22 8.46
C GLU A 137 11.27 -7.06 8.29
N LEU A 138 12.43 -6.41 8.32
CA LEU A 138 13.74 -7.05 8.35
C LEU A 138 14.22 -7.15 9.80
N GLN A 139 14.68 -8.34 10.18
CA GLN A 139 15.08 -8.68 11.54
C GLN A 139 16.53 -9.17 11.61
N THR A 140 17.23 -8.80 12.68
CA THR A 140 18.53 -9.38 13.04
C THR A 140 18.40 -10.86 13.43
N PRO A 141 19.51 -11.60 13.58
CA PRO A 141 19.49 -12.95 14.14
C PRO A 141 18.80 -13.05 15.50
N ASP A 142 18.88 -11.99 16.31
CA ASP A 142 18.25 -11.91 17.64
C ASP A 142 16.74 -11.61 17.57
N GLY A 143 16.19 -11.43 16.35
CA GLY A 143 14.80 -11.09 16.12
C GLY A 143 14.49 -9.59 16.28
N GLU A 144 15.50 -8.74 16.47
CA GLU A 144 15.29 -7.29 16.58
C GLU A 144 15.03 -6.67 15.21
N PRO A 145 14.05 -5.76 15.10
CA PRO A 145 13.72 -5.15 13.82
C PRO A 145 14.71 -4.04 13.43
N VAL A 146 15.44 -4.23 12.33
CA VAL A 146 16.37 -3.22 11.77
C VAL A 146 15.75 -2.34 10.72
N TRP A 147 14.69 -2.83 10.05
CA TRP A 147 13.96 -2.05 9.07
C TRP A 147 12.51 -2.50 8.99
N LYS A 148 11.59 -1.54 8.92
CA LYS A 148 10.14 -1.76 8.90
C LYS A 148 9.46 -0.78 7.99
N ARG A 149 8.67 -1.24 7.01
CA ARG A 149 7.88 -0.36 6.14
C ARG A 149 6.55 -0.99 5.76
N ARG A 150 5.56 -0.11 5.57
CA ARG A 150 4.30 -0.44 4.91
C ARG A 150 4.31 0.22 3.53
N LEU A 151 4.22 -0.59 2.49
CA LEU A 151 4.19 -0.17 1.10
C LEU A 151 2.81 -0.46 0.50
N GLY A 152 2.50 0.10 -0.67
CA GLY A 152 1.29 -0.24 -1.40
C GLY A 152 1.33 -1.69 -1.92
N GLY A 153 0.15 -2.26 -2.19
CA GLY A 153 -0.01 -3.61 -2.74
C GLY A 153 0.82 -3.89 -3.99
N ASN A 154 1.03 -2.85 -4.82
CA ASN A 154 1.87 -2.91 -6.01
C ASN A 154 3.36 -3.18 -5.73
N GLN A 155 3.82 -3.12 -4.48
CA GLN A 155 5.20 -3.42 -4.07
C GLN A 155 5.38 -4.86 -3.57
N LEU A 156 4.40 -5.74 -3.77
CA LEU A 156 4.50 -7.15 -3.38
C LEU A 156 5.70 -7.85 -4.06
N GLU A 157 5.91 -7.60 -5.35
CA GLU A 157 7.04 -8.20 -6.07
C GLU A 157 8.39 -7.74 -5.50
N PHE A 158 8.52 -6.47 -5.15
CA PHE A 158 9.69 -5.93 -4.47
C PHE A 158 9.89 -6.63 -3.11
N ALA A 159 8.82 -6.79 -2.33
CA ALA A 159 8.90 -7.47 -1.04
C ALA A 159 9.38 -8.92 -1.20
N GLU A 160 8.81 -9.67 -2.15
CA GLU A 160 9.23 -11.04 -2.44
C GLU A 160 10.69 -11.13 -2.85
N LYS A 161 11.15 -10.23 -3.73
CA LYS A 161 12.57 -10.17 -4.14
C LYS A 161 13.47 -9.85 -2.96
N LEU A 162 13.10 -8.89 -2.10
CA LEU A 162 13.84 -8.59 -0.89
C LEU A 162 13.98 -9.81 0.02
N SER A 163 12.90 -10.56 0.26
CA SER A 163 12.97 -11.78 1.06
C SER A 163 13.87 -12.84 0.42
N ARG A 164 13.81 -13.03 -0.90
CA ARG A 164 14.70 -13.97 -1.59
C ARG A 164 16.16 -13.54 -1.49
N THR A 165 16.46 -12.26 -1.67
CA THR A 165 17.83 -11.74 -1.57
C THR A 165 18.39 -11.88 -0.15
N VAL A 166 17.59 -11.59 0.88
CA VAL A 166 17.98 -11.80 2.29
C VAL A 166 18.29 -13.27 2.57
N SER A 167 17.44 -14.19 2.11
CA SER A 167 17.67 -15.63 2.26
C SER A 167 18.95 -16.08 1.53
N ASN A 168 19.16 -15.60 0.30
CA ASN A 168 20.33 -15.96 -0.51
C ASN A 168 21.64 -15.38 0.03
N ALA A 169 21.60 -14.25 0.75
CA ALA A 169 22.78 -13.69 1.41
C ALA A 169 23.34 -14.63 2.52
N HIS A 170 22.51 -15.54 3.03
CA HIS A 170 22.86 -16.51 4.07
C HIS A 170 23.04 -17.94 3.54
N ASP A 171 22.86 -18.18 2.25
CA ASP A 171 23.06 -19.49 1.67
C ASP A 171 24.58 -19.77 1.48
N PRO A 172 25.16 -20.75 2.20
CA PRO A 172 26.58 -21.06 2.13
C PRO A 172 27.04 -21.52 0.73
N SER A 173 26.13 -21.91 -0.17
CA SER A 173 26.47 -22.31 -1.53
C SER A 173 26.96 -21.14 -2.41
N ASN A 174 26.56 -19.90 -2.11
CA ASN A 174 27.02 -18.70 -2.84
C ASN A 174 28.41 -18.21 -2.38
N GLN A 175 28.87 -18.60 -1.19
CA GLN A 175 30.22 -18.27 -0.70
C GLN A 175 31.31 -19.13 -1.37
N ILE A 176 30.94 -20.31 -1.91
CA ILE A 176 31.88 -21.22 -2.57
C ILE A 176 32.20 -20.72 -3.99
N ALA A 177 31.22 -20.14 -4.70
CA ALA A 177 31.43 -19.62 -6.05
C ALA A 177 32.41 -18.41 -6.10
N GLN A 178 32.49 -17.61 -5.04
CA GLN A 178 33.43 -16.49 -4.96
C GLN A 178 34.86 -16.92 -4.60
N LYS A 179 35.04 -18.09 -3.98
CA LYS A 179 36.36 -18.56 -3.51
C LYS A 179 37.13 -19.42 -4.52
N ILE A 180 36.51 -19.80 -5.65
CA ILE A 180 37.15 -20.59 -6.71
C ILE A 180 37.50 -19.69 -7.93
N GLY A 181 37.16 -18.40 -7.88
CA GLY A 181 37.40 -17.41 -8.94
C GLY A 181 38.56 -16.44 -8.69
N THR A 182 39.61 -16.85 -7.97
CA THR A 182 40.88 -16.11 -7.83
C THR A 182 42.06 -17.02 -8.11
#